data_AF-A0A2D7Z9Q0-F1
#
_entry.id   AF-A0A2D7Z9Q0-F1
#
_cell.length_a   1.000
_cell.length_b   1.000
_cell.length_c   1.000
_cell.angle_alpha   90.00
_cell.angle_beta   90.00
_cell.angle_gamma   90.00
#
_symmetry.space_group_name_H-M   'P 1'
#
loop_
_entity.id
_entity.type
_entity.pdbx_description
1 polymer ?
#
loop_
_entity_poly.entity_id
_entity_poly.type
_entity_poly.pdbx_seq_one_letter_code
_entity_poly.pdbx_strand_id
1 'polypeptide(L)'
;MLRFSMVAETTLITIGLAAFGVAVASAIDAWRRQPQMNNVILLSVGLAGCAYVFETLVISPHLGRPASAFLRMTRMLTIYVLLPWLLLGRQSIKEDQFTLGVGPVTTSRVSAWAAGIGLYTIALAAFIMFPPKAPGFVFWTSEAGTLDWMVTLPCICVMAAVTDVWTRGFVLLNLAPRIGTTQAIIVQNILWIVLHLYELELLATSMTWIGALLLAITLGILGDAIALHWGSVRPLMAGHIWLNVGWVAALFFLLT
;
A
#
# COMPACT_ATOMS: atom_id res chain seq x y z
N MET A 1 -14.19 -0.56 43.30
CA MET A 1 -13.31 -1.27 42.35
C MET A 1 -13.37 -0.74 40.91
N LEU A 2 -14.46 -0.13 40.43
CA LEU A 2 -14.56 0.40 39.05
C LEU A 2 -13.78 1.71 38.73
N ARG A 3 -13.36 2.49 39.73
CA ARG A 3 -12.60 3.75 39.50
C ARG A 3 -11.10 3.55 39.22
N PHE A 4 -10.51 2.43 39.64
CA PHE A 4 -9.09 2.15 39.38
C PHE A 4 -8.82 1.64 37.95
N SER A 5 -9.79 0.99 37.30
CA SER A 5 -9.58 0.48 35.93
C SER A 5 -9.64 1.60 34.87
N MET A 6 -10.53 2.59 35.02
CA MET A 6 -10.58 3.74 34.11
C MET A 6 -9.32 4.63 34.16
N VAL A 7 -8.72 4.80 35.34
CA VAL A 7 -7.47 5.58 35.48
C VAL A 7 -6.29 4.84 34.85
N ALA A 8 -6.22 3.51 34.98
CA ALA A 8 -5.20 2.71 34.33
C ALA A 8 -5.34 2.72 32.80
N GLU A 9 -6.55 2.60 32.26
CA GLU A 9 -6.81 2.67 30.81
C GLU A 9 -6.46 4.04 30.22
N THR A 10 -6.93 5.13 30.84
CA THR A 10 -6.59 6.49 30.39
C THR A 10 -5.10 6.80 30.47
N THR A 11 -4.40 6.29 31.49
CA THR A 11 -2.94 6.46 31.63
C THR A 11 -2.18 5.68 30.56
N LEU A 12 -2.56 4.43 30.27
CA LEU A 12 -1.96 3.61 29.23
C LEU A 12 -2.19 4.20 27.83
N ILE A 13 -3.40 4.70 27.55
CA ILE A 13 -3.71 5.39 26.29
C ILE A 13 -2.85 6.64 26.14
N THR A 14 -2.72 7.44 27.19
CA THR A 14 -1.91 8.68 27.17
C THR A 14 -0.43 8.39 26.95
N ILE A 15 0.12 7.39 27.64
CA ILE A 15 1.52 6.96 27.46
C ILE A 15 1.73 6.41 26.04
N GLY A 16 0.79 5.62 25.53
CA GLY A 16 0.84 5.08 24.16
C GLY A 16 0.83 6.18 23.10
N LEU A 17 -0.04 7.18 23.24
CA LEU A 17 -0.11 8.33 22.34
C LEU A 17 1.14 9.21 22.40
N ALA A 18 1.70 9.43 23.60
CA ALA A 18 2.94 10.17 23.76
C ALA A 18 4.13 9.43 23.12
N ALA A 19 4.26 8.12 23.35
CA ALA A 19 5.30 7.30 22.74
C ALA A 19 5.19 7.27 21.21
N PHE A 20 3.96 7.17 20.68
CA PHE A 20 3.70 7.27 19.25
C PHE A 20 4.10 8.64 18.69
N GLY A 21 3.71 9.73 19.36
CA GLY A 21 4.08 11.09 18.96
C GLY A 21 5.60 11.32 18.91
N VAL A 22 6.33 10.81 19.90
CA VAL A 22 7.81 10.85 19.93
C VAL A 22 8.40 10.03 18.79
N ALA A 23 7.88 8.83 18.54
CA ALA A 23 8.36 7.97 17.47
C ALA A 23 8.13 8.59 16.08
N VAL A 24 6.97 9.24 15.87
CA VAL A 24 6.66 10.00 14.64
C VAL A 24 7.59 11.20 14.48
N ALA A 25 7.80 12.00 15.54
CA ALA A 25 8.70 13.15 15.48
C ALA A 25 10.15 12.74 15.16
N SER A 26 10.64 11.68 15.81
CA SER A 26 11.96 11.10 15.53
C SER A 26 12.07 10.59 14.09
N ALA A 27 11.02 9.93 13.59
CA ALA A 27 10.96 9.46 12.21
C ALA A 27 10.98 10.62 11.20
N ILE A 28 10.27 11.72 11.47
CA ILE A 28 10.28 12.92 10.62
C ILE A 28 11.66 13.59 10.60
N ASP A 29 12.32 13.72 11.75
CA ASP A 29 13.67 14.27 11.82
C ASP A 29 14.69 13.41 11.07
N ALA A 30 14.64 12.08 11.28
CA ALA A 30 15.49 11.15 10.57
C ALA A 30 15.22 11.17 9.06
N TRP A 31 13.94 11.27 8.66
CA TRP A 31 13.54 11.42 7.28
C TRP A 31 14.17 12.68 6.67
N ARG A 32 14.07 13.85 7.31
CA ARG A 32 14.65 15.12 6.82
C ARG A 32 16.15 15.05 6.50
N ARG A 33 16.90 14.15 7.14
CA ARG A 33 18.34 13.93 6.88
C ARG A 33 18.64 13.20 5.56
N GLN A 34 17.62 12.77 4.80
CA GLN A 34 17.74 12.07 3.52
C GLN A 34 17.20 12.88 2.32
N PRO A 35 17.67 14.12 2.09
CA PRO A 35 16.99 15.10 1.23
C PRO A 35 16.77 14.60 -0.21
N GLN A 36 17.68 13.84 -0.79
CA GLN A 36 17.53 13.33 -2.16
C GLN A 36 16.37 12.33 -2.26
N MET A 37 16.33 11.33 -1.39
CA MET A 37 15.26 10.34 -1.38
C MET A 37 13.92 10.97 -1.00
N ASN A 38 13.91 11.93 -0.08
CA ASN A 38 12.70 12.67 0.30
C ASN A 38 12.12 13.42 -0.88
N ASN A 39 12.97 14.13 -1.63
CA ASN A 39 12.53 14.89 -2.79
C ASN A 39 11.90 13.97 -3.84
N VAL A 40 12.47 12.79 -4.06
CA VAL A 40 11.90 11.80 -4.99
C VAL A 40 10.56 11.27 -4.48
N ILE A 41 10.46 10.91 -3.19
CA ILE A 41 9.20 10.42 -2.60
C ILE A 41 8.12 11.50 -2.68
N LEU A 42 8.41 12.72 -2.23
CA LEU A 42 7.46 13.83 -2.22
C LEU A 42 7.06 14.23 -3.64
N LEU A 43 8.00 14.23 -4.59
CA LEU A 43 7.71 14.47 -6.01
C LEU A 43 6.81 13.38 -6.58
N SER A 44 7.10 12.09 -6.32
CA SER A 44 6.24 10.99 -6.75
C SER A 44 4.83 11.10 -6.19
N VAL A 45 4.68 11.40 -4.89
CA VAL A 45 3.37 11.59 -4.24
C VAL A 45 2.64 12.80 -4.83
N GLY A 46 3.32 13.93 -4.98
CA GLY A 46 2.73 15.15 -5.54
C GLY A 46 2.28 14.99 -6.99
N LEU A 47 3.12 14.38 -7.84
CA LEU A 47 2.78 14.08 -9.23
C LEU A 47 1.64 13.06 -9.31
N ALA A 48 1.64 12.02 -8.48
CA ALA A 48 0.56 11.04 -8.44
C ALA A 48 -0.77 11.68 -8.03
N GLY A 49 -0.77 12.55 -7.02
CA GLY A 49 -1.95 13.30 -6.60
C GLY A 49 -2.49 14.22 -7.71
N CYS A 50 -1.62 15.01 -8.34
CA CYS A 50 -2.01 15.88 -9.46
C CYS A 50 -2.56 15.08 -10.64
N ALA A 51 -1.87 14.01 -11.03
CA ALA A 51 -2.31 13.13 -12.11
C ALA A 51 -3.63 12.43 -11.77
N TYR A 52 -3.84 12.00 -10.51
CA TYR A 52 -5.10 11.42 -10.05
C TYR A 52 -6.26 12.41 -10.17
N VAL A 53 -6.08 13.66 -9.72
CA VAL A 53 -7.13 14.69 -9.82
C VAL A 53 -7.46 14.99 -11.27
N PHE A 54 -6.45 15.21 -12.11
CA PHE A 54 -6.65 15.45 -13.54
C PHE A 54 -7.34 14.27 -14.23
N GLU A 55 -6.87 13.05 -13.97
CA GLU A 55 -7.44 11.84 -14.54
C GLU A 55 -8.89 11.64 -14.08
N THR A 56 -9.20 11.88 -12.81
CA THR A 56 -10.55 11.66 -12.26
C THR A 56 -11.54 12.71 -12.78
N LEU A 57 -11.13 13.97 -12.88
CA LEU A 57 -12.03 15.07 -13.24
C LEU A 57 -12.12 15.32 -14.74
N VAL A 58 -11.07 15.03 -15.51
CA VAL A 58 -10.98 15.42 -16.93
C VAL A 58 -11.04 14.21 -17.87
N ILE A 59 -10.38 13.10 -17.52
CA ILE A 59 -10.24 11.96 -18.44
C ILE A 59 -11.28 10.87 -18.17
N SER A 60 -11.35 10.40 -16.92
CA SER A 60 -12.18 9.26 -16.49
C SER A 60 -13.65 9.36 -16.87
N PRO A 61 -14.32 10.54 -16.82
CA PRO A 61 -15.71 10.66 -17.24
C PRO A 61 -15.97 10.29 -18.70
N HIS A 62 -14.92 10.23 -19.52
CA HIS A 62 -14.98 9.92 -20.95
C HIS A 62 -14.44 8.53 -21.29
N LEU A 63 -13.97 7.76 -20.32
CA LEU A 63 -13.38 6.44 -20.53
C LEU A 63 -14.25 5.32 -19.93
N GLY A 64 -14.30 4.19 -20.64
CA GLY A 64 -14.80 2.94 -20.06
C GLY A 64 -13.84 2.36 -19.02
N ARG A 65 -14.34 1.41 -18.21
CA ARG A 65 -13.57 0.76 -17.12
C ARG A 65 -12.19 0.23 -17.57
N PRO A 66 -12.08 -0.54 -18.70
CA PRO A 66 -10.79 -1.08 -19.12
C PRO A 66 -9.75 0.00 -19.45
N ALA A 67 -10.19 1.05 -20.15
CA ALA A 67 -9.33 2.16 -20.54
C ALA A 67 -8.87 2.98 -19.34
N SER A 68 -9.77 3.23 -18.37
CA SER A 68 -9.41 3.88 -17.11
C SER A 68 -8.42 3.03 -16.31
N ALA A 69 -8.64 1.71 -16.18
CA ALA A 69 -7.72 0.83 -15.46
C ALA A 69 -6.32 0.80 -16.09
N PHE A 70 -6.24 0.75 -17.43
CA PHE A 70 -4.98 0.80 -18.15
C PHE A 70 -4.25 2.13 -17.94
N LEU A 71 -4.96 3.26 -18.02
CA LEU A 71 -4.37 4.58 -17.80
C LEU A 71 -3.81 4.74 -16.37
N ARG A 72 -4.56 4.30 -15.35
CA ARG A 72 -4.10 4.28 -13.95
C ARG A 72 -2.84 3.44 -13.79
N MET A 73 -2.81 2.25 -14.41
CA MET A 73 -1.66 1.36 -14.39
C MET A 73 -0.42 2.02 -15.02
N THR A 74 -0.56 2.62 -16.21
CA THR A 74 0.54 3.33 -16.88
C THR A 74 1.05 4.48 -16.02
N ARG A 75 0.14 5.31 -15.47
CA ARG A 75 0.49 6.40 -14.55
C ARG A 75 1.29 5.89 -13.35
N MET A 76 0.84 4.81 -12.71
CA MET A 76 1.55 4.23 -11.56
C MET A 76 2.94 3.73 -11.94
N LEU A 77 3.07 3.01 -13.06
CA LEU A 77 4.39 2.56 -13.55
C LEU A 77 5.32 3.76 -13.80
N THR A 78 4.84 4.82 -14.43
CA THR A 78 5.64 6.01 -14.73
C THR A 78 6.08 6.73 -13.45
N ILE A 79 5.16 7.00 -12.52
CA ILE A 79 5.43 7.85 -11.35
C ILE A 79 6.12 7.08 -10.21
N TYR A 80 5.77 5.80 -10.03
CA TYR A 80 6.23 5.00 -8.89
C TYR A 80 7.38 4.06 -9.23
N VAL A 81 7.64 3.77 -10.51
CA VAL A 81 8.77 2.90 -10.88
C VAL A 81 9.78 3.67 -11.72
N LEU A 82 9.35 4.21 -12.86
CA LEU A 82 10.25 4.83 -13.83
C LEU A 82 10.88 6.11 -13.28
N LEU A 83 10.08 6.99 -12.66
CA LEU A 83 10.58 8.27 -12.14
C LEU A 83 11.65 8.08 -11.03
N PRO A 84 11.42 7.31 -9.95
CA PRO A 84 12.47 7.05 -8.96
C PRO A 84 13.72 6.41 -9.56
N TRP A 85 13.55 5.45 -10.49
CA TRP A 85 14.66 4.81 -11.17
C TRP A 85 15.49 5.80 -12.00
N LEU A 86 14.85 6.71 -12.74
CA LEU A 86 15.54 7.72 -13.54
C LEU A 86 16.24 8.77 -12.67
N LEU A 87 15.59 9.26 -11.62
CA LEU A 87 16.12 10.34 -10.78
C LEU A 87 17.28 9.87 -9.90
N LEU A 88 17.20 8.66 -9.34
CA LEU A 88 18.23 8.13 -8.45
C LEU A 88 19.28 7.30 -9.21
N GLY A 89 18.87 6.57 -10.25
CA GLY A 89 19.79 5.78 -11.08
C GLY A 89 20.81 6.63 -11.85
N ARG A 90 20.46 7.86 -12.22
CA ARG A 90 21.39 8.79 -12.91
C ARG A 90 22.40 9.45 -11.98
N GLN A 91 22.19 9.44 -10.67
CA GLN A 91 23.06 10.11 -9.69
C GLN A 91 24.12 9.15 -9.08
N SER A 92 24.15 7.88 -9.50
CA SER A 92 24.93 6.81 -8.89
C SER A 92 26.34 6.62 -9.50
N ILE A 93 27.30 7.44 -9.06
CA ILE A 93 28.72 7.01 -8.97
C ILE A 93 29.14 6.79 -7.50
N LYS A 94 28.32 7.16 -6.50
CA LYS A 94 28.69 7.04 -5.08
C LYS A 94 27.62 6.57 -4.09
N GLU A 95 26.36 6.40 -4.49
CA GLU A 95 25.37 5.79 -3.60
C GLU A 95 25.31 4.28 -3.83
N ASP A 96 26.03 3.54 -3.00
CA ASP A 96 25.86 2.10 -2.90
C ASP A 96 24.39 1.79 -2.59
N GLN A 97 23.73 1.20 -3.59
CA GLN A 97 22.56 0.33 -3.52
C GLN A 97 21.18 1.00 -3.33
N PHE A 98 20.77 1.80 -4.32
CA PHE A 98 19.34 1.96 -4.62
C PHE A 98 18.72 0.60 -4.99
N THR A 99 17.55 0.28 -4.44
CA THR A 99 16.80 -0.94 -4.77
C THR A 99 15.31 -0.69 -4.95
N LEU A 100 14.68 -1.45 -5.84
CA LEU A 100 13.22 -1.55 -5.95
C LEU A 100 12.66 -2.74 -5.14
N GLY A 101 13.51 -3.47 -4.41
CA GLY A 101 13.10 -4.63 -3.62
C GLY A 101 12.62 -5.84 -4.44
N VAL A 102 12.81 -5.82 -5.77
CA VAL A 102 12.41 -6.92 -6.67
C VAL A 102 13.52 -7.97 -6.83
N GLY A 103 14.54 -7.93 -5.98
CA GLY A 103 15.62 -8.92 -5.94
C GLY A 103 15.14 -10.31 -5.49
N PRO A 104 16.00 -11.34 -5.59
CA PRO A 104 15.69 -12.67 -5.10
C PRO A 104 15.43 -12.66 -3.58
N VAL A 105 14.50 -13.50 -3.14
CA VAL A 105 14.23 -13.75 -1.72
C VAL A 105 15.48 -14.39 -1.08
N THR A 106 16.00 -13.77 -0.02
CA THR A 106 17.31 -14.12 0.56
C THR A 106 17.31 -15.43 1.34
N THR A 107 16.17 -15.83 1.92
CA THR A 107 16.03 -17.04 2.76
C THR A 107 14.69 -17.75 2.55
N SER A 108 14.67 -19.09 2.61
CA SER A 108 13.47 -19.94 2.62
C SER A 108 12.30 -19.47 1.73
N ARG A 109 12.46 -19.65 0.41
CA ARG A 109 11.50 -19.16 -0.60
C ARG A 109 10.05 -19.52 -0.26
N VAL A 110 9.79 -20.79 0.08
CA VAL A 110 8.43 -21.27 0.38
C VAL A 110 7.78 -20.49 1.51
N SER A 111 8.50 -20.27 2.62
CA SER A 111 7.97 -19.52 3.76
C SER A 111 7.67 -18.06 3.42
N ALA A 112 8.47 -17.44 2.56
CA ALA A 112 8.25 -16.07 2.12
C ALA A 112 6.94 -15.95 1.34
N TRP A 113 6.74 -16.81 0.32
CA TRP A 113 5.50 -16.82 -0.47
C TRP A 113 4.28 -17.14 0.39
N ALA A 114 4.39 -18.10 1.31
CA ALA A 114 3.33 -18.43 2.25
C ALA A 114 2.96 -17.24 3.15
N ALA A 115 3.94 -16.49 3.65
CA ALA A 115 3.70 -15.30 4.45
C ALA A 115 3.00 -14.20 3.64
N GLY A 116 3.44 -13.94 2.41
CA GLY A 116 2.81 -12.96 1.52
C GLY A 116 1.37 -13.32 1.15
N ILE A 117 1.13 -14.56 0.72
CA ILE A 117 -0.22 -15.06 0.41
C ILE A 117 -1.10 -15.08 1.66
N GLY A 118 -0.57 -15.54 2.79
CA GLY A 118 -1.28 -15.58 4.07
C GLY A 118 -1.74 -14.20 4.52
N LEU A 119 -0.85 -13.20 4.46
CA LEU A 119 -1.17 -11.81 4.80
C LEU A 119 -2.35 -11.29 3.97
N TYR A 120 -2.29 -11.45 2.65
CA TYR A 120 -3.34 -10.94 1.77
C TYR A 120 -4.60 -11.81 1.74
N THR A 121 -4.54 -13.04 2.26
CA THR A 121 -5.73 -13.85 2.53
C THR A 121 -6.53 -13.29 3.71
N ILE A 122 -5.88 -12.69 4.71
CA ILE A 122 -6.57 -11.95 5.79
C ILE A 122 -7.35 -10.77 5.19
N ALA A 123 -6.72 -10.01 4.31
CA ALA A 123 -7.38 -8.92 3.59
C ALA A 123 -8.57 -9.44 2.76
N LEU A 124 -8.37 -10.52 2.00
CA LEU A 124 -9.42 -11.13 1.17
C LEU A 124 -10.63 -11.56 2.02
N ALA A 125 -10.39 -12.21 3.15
CA ALA A 125 -11.45 -12.59 4.08
C ALA A 125 -12.23 -11.35 4.58
N ALA A 126 -11.53 -10.26 4.89
CA ALA A 126 -12.18 -9.01 5.30
C ALA A 126 -13.04 -8.42 4.17
N PHE A 127 -12.57 -8.41 2.93
CA PHE A 127 -13.37 -7.95 1.78
C PHE A 127 -14.61 -8.81 1.52
N ILE A 128 -14.51 -10.14 1.71
CA ILE A 128 -15.65 -11.05 1.55
C ILE A 128 -16.67 -10.89 2.69
N MET A 129 -16.22 -10.78 3.94
CA MET A 129 -17.11 -10.62 5.09
C MET A 129 -17.74 -9.23 5.16
N PHE A 130 -17.03 -8.21 4.68
CA PHE A 130 -17.44 -6.80 4.74
C PHE A 130 -17.32 -6.15 3.35
N PRO A 131 -18.12 -6.59 2.36
CA PRO A 131 -18.02 -6.08 0.99
C PRO A 131 -18.27 -4.56 0.95
N PRO A 132 -17.39 -3.77 0.30
CA PRO A 132 -17.59 -2.33 0.18
C PRO A 132 -18.91 -2.01 -0.53
N LYS A 133 -19.67 -1.06 0.01
CA LYS A 133 -21.01 -0.69 -0.49
C LYS A 133 -21.06 0.66 -1.19
N ALA A 134 -19.92 1.36 -1.26
CA ALA A 134 -19.85 2.68 -1.87
C ALA A 134 -20.18 2.63 -3.38
N PRO A 135 -20.93 3.61 -3.92
CA PRO A 135 -21.34 3.62 -5.33
C PRO A 135 -20.18 3.50 -6.32
N GLY A 136 -19.05 4.14 -6.00
CA GLY A 136 -17.84 4.05 -6.82
C GLY A 136 -17.29 2.64 -6.93
N PHE A 137 -17.46 1.80 -5.90
CA PHE A 137 -17.03 0.40 -5.90
C PHE A 137 -18.05 -0.50 -6.61
N VAL A 138 -19.35 -0.25 -6.41
CA VAL A 138 -20.45 -0.95 -7.10
C VAL A 138 -20.33 -0.79 -8.61
N PHE A 139 -19.97 0.41 -9.10
CA PHE A 139 -19.69 0.66 -10.52
C PHE A 139 -18.64 -0.30 -11.11
N TRP A 140 -17.62 -0.72 -10.34
CA TRP A 140 -16.59 -1.65 -10.81
C TRP A 140 -17.02 -3.13 -10.73
N THR A 141 -18.09 -3.46 -10.01
CA THR A 141 -18.42 -4.85 -9.69
C THR A 141 -19.76 -5.32 -10.27
N SER A 142 -20.86 -4.59 -10.05
CA SER A 142 -22.22 -5.09 -10.37
C SER A 142 -22.58 -5.03 -11.85
N GLU A 143 -21.87 -4.23 -12.63
CA GLU A 143 -22.15 -3.97 -14.04
C GLU A 143 -21.00 -4.40 -14.97
N ALA A 144 -19.95 -5.01 -14.42
CA ALA A 144 -18.77 -5.41 -15.18
C ALA A 144 -18.96 -6.81 -15.77
N GLY A 145 -18.95 -6.89 -17.11
CA GLY A 145 -18.99 -8.16 -17.81
C GLY A 145 -17.64 -8.89 -17.80
N THR A 146 -17.62 -10.15 -18.22
CA THR A 146 -16.39 -10.96 -18.31
C THR A 146 -15.31 -10.30 -19.17
N LEU A 147 -15.68 -9.65 -20.28
CA LEU A 147 -14.75 -8.94 -21.16
C LEU A 147 -14.09 -7.73 -20.49
N ASP A 148 -14.82 -6.99 -19.64
CA ASP A 148 -14.24 -5.87 -18.87
C ASP A 148 -13.16 -6.38 -17.93
N TRP A 149 -13.41 -7.51 -17.27
CA TRP A 149 -12.48 -8.12 -16.32
C TRP A 149 -11.23 -8.70 -16.98
N MET A 150 -11.31 -9.16 -18.24
CA MET A 150 -10.13 -9.65 -18.98
C MET A 150 -9.02 -8.60 -19.12
N VAL A 151 -9.37 -7.31 -19.10
CA VAL A 151 -8.39 -6.21 -19.14
C VAL A 151 -8.20 -5.61 -17.75
N THR A 152 -9.30 -5.41 -17.02
CA THR A 152 -9.28 -4.69 -15.74
C THR A 152 -8.53 -5.46 -14.65
N LEU A 153 -8.72 -6.78 -14.55
CA LEU A 153 -8.05 -7.59 -13.52
C LEU A 153 -6.52 -7.59 -13.68
N PRO A 154 -5.93 -7.87 -14.86
CA PRO A 154 -4.49 -7.74 -15.06
C PRO A 154 -3.95 -6.35 -14.70
N CYS A 155 -4.66 -5.28 -15.08
CA CYS A 155 -4.25 -3.92 -14.76
C CYS A 155 -4.23 -3.67 -13.24
N ILE A 156 -5.27 -4.10 -12.51
CA ILE A 156 -5.33 -3.97 -11.06
C ILE A 156 -4.24 -4.80 -10.37
N CYS A 157 -3.99 -6.03 -10.85
CA CYS A 157 -2.90 -6.87 -10.35
C CYS A 157 -1.52 -6.21 -10.52
N VAL A 158 -1.27 -5.57 -11.66
CA VAL A 158 -0.03 -4.80 -11.89
C VAL A 158 0.04 -3.58 -11.00
N MET A 159 -1.05 -2.82 -10.86
CA MET A 159 -1.11 -1.66 -9.97
C MET A 159 -0.80 -2.04 -8.52
N ALA A 160 -1.41 -3.11 -8.02
CA ALA A 160 -1.17 -3.65 -6.69
C ALA A 160 0.31 -4.02 -6.48
N ALA A 161 0.91 -4.72 -7.46
CA ALA A 161 2.33 -5.06 -7.43
C ALA A 161 3.24 -3.82 -7.46
N VAL A 162 2.89 -2.80 -8.26
CA VAL A 162 3.61 -1.52 -8.30
C VAL A 162 3.53 -0.79 -6.97
N THR A 163 2.38 -0.82 -6.29
CA THR A 163 2.24 -0.26 -4.94
C THR A 163 3.20 -0.91 -3.96
N ASP A 164 3.36 -2.23 -3.98
CA ASP A 164 4.33 -2.93 -3.12
C ASP A 164 5.78 -2.59 -3.49
N VAL A 165 6.10 -2.53 -4.80
CA VAL A 165 7.40 -2.09 -5.29
C VAL A 165 7.74 -0.68 -4.81
N TRP A 166 6.80 0.25 -4.83
CA TRP A 166 7.08 1.63 -4.42
C TRP A 166 7.09 1.79 -2.90
N THR A 167 6.06 1.36 -2.19
CA THR A 167 5.92 1.59 -0.75
C THR A 167 6.94 0.79 0.07
N ARG A 168 7.19 -0.47 -0.30
CA ARG A 168 8.08 -1.34 0.48
C ARG A 168 9.41 -1.54 -0.22
N GLY A 169 9.38 -1.73 -1.54
CA GLY A 169 10.59 -1.98 -2.31
C GLY A 169 11.48 -0.74 -2.38
N PHE A 170 10.91 0.39 -2.76
CA PHE A 170 11.61 1.65 -2.87
C PHE A 170 11.65 2.39 -1.53
N VAL A 171 10.52 2.74 -0.93
CA VAL A 171 10.52 3.58 0.28
C VAL A 171 11.13 2.85 1.48
N LEU A 172 10.55 1.72 1.91
CA LEU A 172 10.98 1.03 3.14
C LEU A 172 12.42 0.50 3.06
N LEU A 173 12.75 -0.30 2.03
CA LEU A 173 14.06 -0.96 1.96
C LEU A 173 15.22 0.03 1.73
N ASN A 174 14.97 1.21 1.16
CA ASN A 174 16.01 2.24 1.06
C ASN A 174 16.07 3.14 2.31
N LEU A 175 14.96 3.38 3.01
CA LEU A 175 14.97 4.15 4.26
C LEU A 175 15.56 3.36 5.43
N ALA A 176 15.25 2.08 5.58
CA ALA A 176 15.63 1.31 6.77
C ALA A 176 17.15 1.31 7.06
N PRO A 177 18.05 1.12 6.08
CA PRO A 177 19.49 1.22 6.31
C PRO A 177 19.98 2.64 6.66
N ARG A 178 19.22 3.68 6.30
CA ARG A 178 19.62 5.09 6.42
C ARG A 178 19.12 5.75 7.70
N ILE A 179 17.90 5.40 8.14
CA ILE A 179 17.23 6.07 9.27
C ILE A 179 16.84 5.11 10.40
N GLY A 180 17.14 3.82 10.26
CA GLY A 180 16.74 2.77 11.19
C GLY A 180 15.40 2.14 10.82
N THR A 181 15.26 0.85 11.12
CA THR A 181 14.09 0.04 10.76
C THR A 181 12.79 0.59 11.32
N THR A 182 12.77 0.97 12.61
CA THR A 182 11.56 1.48 13.27
C THR A 182 11.07 2.77 12.63
N GLN A 183 11.97 3.73 12.39
CA GLN A 183 11.64 5.00 11.77
C GLN A 183 11.15 4.80 10.32
N ALA A 184 11.80 3.91 9.57
CA ALA A 184 11.39 3.59 8.20
C ALA A 184 9.99 2.96 8.14
N ILE A 185 9.65 2.04 9.06
CA ILE A 185 8.30 1.47 9.18
C ILE A 185 7.28 2.57 9.47
N ILE A 186 7.57 3.51 10.38
CA ILE A 186 6.65 4.60 10.70
C ILE A 186 6.41 5.50 9.48
N VAL A 187 7.47 5.94 8.80
CA VAL A 187 7.35 6.76 7.58
C VAL A 187 6.58 6.02 6.49
N GLN A 188 6.90 4.75 6.26
CA GLN A 188 6.19 3.90 5.31
C GLN A 188 4.70 3.83 5.64
N ASN A 189 4.33 3.57 6.90
CA ASN A 189 2.93 3.34 7.25
C ASN A 189 2.11 4.63 7.17
N ILE A 190 2.72 5.77 7.48
CA ILE A 190 2.09 7.08 7.24
C ILE A 190 1.82 7.26 5.74
N LEU A 191 2.81 7.02 4.87
CA LEU A 191 2.64 7.11 3.42
C LEU A 191 1.61 6.11 2.90
N TRP A 192 1.64 4.88 3.42
CA TRP A 192 0.69 3.81 3.09
C TRP A 192 -0.74 4.23 3.39
N ILE A 193 -1.02 4.74 4.59
CA ILE A 193 -2.35 5.22 4.98
C ILE A 193 -2.78 6.36 4.08
N VAL A 194 -1.92 7.36 3.86
CA VAL A 194 -2.23 8.51 2.99
C VAL A 194 -2.60 8.06 1.58
N LEU A 195 -1.84 7.12 1.01
CA LEU A 195 -2.10 6.60 -0.32
C LEU A 195 -3.37 5.75 -0.41
N HIS A 196 -3.80 5.15 0.69
CA HIS A 196 -4.99 4.29 0.75
C HIS A 196 -6.21 4.97 1.38
N LEU A 197 -6.21 6.30 1.56
CA LEU A 197 -7.35 7.00 2.18
C LEU A 197 -8.66 6.75 1.42
N TYR A 198 -8.60 6.67 0.09
CA TYR A 198 -9.76 6.35 -0.74
C TYR A 198 -10.25 4.91 -0.50
N GLU A 199 -9.36 3.92 -0.53
CA GLU A 199 -9.70 2.51 -0.27
C GLU A 199 -10.22 2.30 1.16
N LEU A 200 -9.67 3.04 2.13
CA LEU A 200 -10.13 3.07 3.50
C LEU A 200 -11.55 3.63 3.63
N GLU A 201 -11.88 4.70 2.89
CA GLU A 201 -13.23 5.25 2.84
C GLU A 201 -14.23 4.23 2.27
N LEU A 202 -13.86 3.52 1.20
CA LEU A 202 -14.68 2.46 0.63
C LEU A 202 -14.94 1.34 1.65
N LEU A 203 -13.90 0.86 2.33
CA LEU A 203 -14.00 -0.16 3.38
C LEU A 203 -14.76 0.33 4.62
N ALA A 204 -14.64 1.61 4.98
CA ALA A 204 -15.30 2.17 6.15
C ALA A 204 -16.83 2.08 6.06
N THR A 205 -17.39 2.03 4.84
CA THR A 205 -18.83 1.80 4.62
C THR A 205 -19.33 0.44 5.10
N SER A 206 -18.44 -0.55 5.25
CA SER A 206 -18.79 -1.92 5.63
C SER A 206 -18.22 -2.36 6.99
N MET A 207 -17.07 -1.83 7.42
CA MET A 207 -16.41 -2.22 8.68
C MET A 207 -16.06 -1.06 9.63
N THR A 208 -16.66 0.13 9.42
CA THR A 208 -16.33 1.40 10.11
C THR A 208 -14.92 1.92 9.81
N TRP A 209 -14.69 3.21 10.05
CA TRP A 209 -13.36 3.83 9.92
C TRP A 209 -12.31 3.20 10.84
N ILE A 210 -12.70 2.83 12.06
CA ILE A 210 -11.77 2.21 13.02
C ILE A 210 -11.35 0.83 12.51
N GLY A 211 -12.31 0.02 12.05
CA GLY A 211 -12.01 -1.32 11.50
C GLY A 211 -11.12 -1.24 10.25
N ALA A 212 -11.44 -0.34 9.32
CA ALA A 212 -10.66 -0.13 8.10
C ALA A 212 -9.22 0.33 8.42
N LEU A 213 -9.06 1.26 9.37
CA LEU A 213 -7.74 1.75 9.78
C LEU A 213 -6.92 0.67 10.49
N LEU A 214 -7.52 -0.10 11.41
CA LEU A 214 -6.84 -1.21 12.09
C LEU A 214 -6.40 -2.29 11.11
N LEU A 215 -7.25 -2.61 10.12
CA LEU A 215 -6.89 -3.54 9.05
C LEU A 215 -5.70 -2.99 8.25
N ALA A 216 -5.74 -1.74 7.79
CA ALA A 216 -4.66 -1.15 7.01
C ALA A 216 -3.33 -1.05 7.78
N ILE A 217 -3.37 -0.71 9.08
CA ILE A 217 -2.17 -0.71 9.94
C ILE A 217 -1.62 -2.13 10.11
N THR A 218 -2.50 -3.11 10.34
CA THR A 218 -2.10 -4.52 10.49
C THR A 218 -1.43 -5.03 9.21
N LEU A 219 -2.04 -4.80 8.05
CA LEU A 219 -1.48 -5.16 6.75
C LEU A 219 -0.19 -4.39 6.46
N GLY A 220 -0.15 -3.12 6.84
CA GLY A 220 1.00 -2.22 6.77
C GLY A 220 2.23 -2.81 7.46
N ILE A 221 2.13 -2.98 8.78
CA ILE A 221 3.20 -3.47 9.66
C ILE A 221 3.64 -4.89 9.29
N LEU A 222 2.70 -5.82 9.07
CA LEU A 222 3.05 -7.19 8.72
C LEU A 222 3.72 -7.25 7.34
N GLY A 223 3.23 -6.47 6.37
CA GLY A 223 3.87 -6.35 5.07
C GLY A 223 5.29 -5.82 5.18
N ASP A 224 5.53 -4.83 6.03
CA ASP A 224 6.87 -4.28 6.25
C ASP A 224 7.80 -5.30 6.89
N ALA A 225 7.32 -6.05 7.89
CA ALA A 225 8.07 -7.12 8.52
C ALA A 225 8.49 -8.20 7.50
N ILE A 226 7.58 -8.60 6.60
CA ILE A 226 7.87 -9.53 5.50
C ILE A 226 8.93 -8.93 4.58
N ALA A 227 8.74 -7.71 4.09
CA ALA A 227 9.68 -7.07 3.15
C ALA A 227 11.10 -6.96 3.74
N LEU A 228 11.20 -6.53 5.00
CA LEU A 228 12.47 -6.38 5.72
C LEU A 228 13.14 -7.73 6.01
N HIS A 229 12.37 -8.74 6.45
CA HIS A 229 12.92 -10.05 6.80
C HIS A 229 13.53 -10.76 5.58
N TRP A 230 12.89 -10.67 4.42
CA TRP A 230 13.34 -11.34 3.19
C TRP A 230 14.10 -10.43 2.22
N GLY A 231 14.23 -9.13 2.53
CA GLY A 231 14.85 -8.13 1.66
C GLY A 231 14.19 -8.03 0.27
N SER A 232 12.92 -8.41 0.15
CA SER A 232 12.21 -8.55 -1.12
C SER A 232 10.72 -8.34 -0.96
N VAL A 233 10.11 -7.64 -1.93
CA VAL A 233 8.66 -7.43 -1.97
C VAL A 233 7.91 -8.44 -2.82
N ARG A 234 8.62 -9.35 -3.52
CA ARG A 234 7.99 -10.35 -4.40
C ARG A 234 6.88 -11.16 -3.72
N PRO A 235 7.03 -11.63 -2.46
CA PRO A 235 5.96 -12.36 -1.81
C PRO A 235 4.71 -11.51 -1.57
N LEU A 236 4.89 -10.21 -1.28
CA LEU A 236 3.79 -9.27 -1.08
C LEU A 236 3.07 -9.00 -2.39
N MET A 237 3.81 -8.72 -3.47
CA MET A 237 3.23 -8.56 -4.81
C MET A 237 2.35 -9.75 -5.18
N ALA A 238 2.83 -10.96 -4.89
CA ALA A 238 2.11 -12.20 -5.17
C ALA A 238 0.85 -12.36 -4.33
N GLY A 239 0.95 -12.07 -3.03
CA GLY A 239 -0.22 -12.04 -2.15
C GLY A 239 -1.24 -10.99 -2.58
N HIS A 240 -0.79 -9.83 -3.05
CA HIS A 240 -1.67 -8.75 -3.50
C HIS A 240 -2.37 -9.10 -4.82
N ILE A 241 -1.65 -9.75 -5.75
CA ILE A 241 -2.25 -10.33 -6.96
C ILE A 241 -3.27 -11.40 -6.56
N TRP A 242 -2.94 -12.28 -5.60
CA TRP A 242 -3.84 -13.29 -5.07
C TRP A 242 -5.11 -12.68 -4.47
N LEU A 243 -5.00 -11.59 -3.70
CA LEU A 243 -6.14 -10.83 -3.18
C LEU A 243 -7.07 -10.39 -4.32
N ASN A 244 -6.53 -9.74 -5.35
CA ASN A 244 -7.33 -9.20 -6.44
C ASN A 244 -8.01 -10.31 -7.26
N VAL A 245 -7.29 -11.39 -7.57
CA VAL A 245 -7.85 -12.55 -8.27
C VAL A 245 -8.93 -13.23 -7.43
N GLY A 246 -8.64 -13.49 -6.15
CA GLY A 246 -9.57 -14.14 -5.23
C GLY A 246 -10.83 -13.30 -5.01
N TRP A 247 -10.69 -11.98 -4.94
CA TRP A 247 -11.81 -11.07 -4.82
C TRP A 247 -12.72 -11.09 -6.05
N VAL A 248 -12.14 -10.98 -7.26
CA VAL A 248 -12.92 -11.06 -8.50
C VAL A 248 -13.60 -12.41 -8.65
N ALA A 249 -12.92 -13.51 -8.31
CA ALA A 249 -13.54 -14.83 -8.27
C ALA A 249 -14.73 -14.86 -7.30
N ALA A 250 -14.57 -14.33 -6.08
CA ALA A 250 -15.65 -14.27 -5.10
C ALA A 250 -16.85 -13.47 -5.62
N LEU A 251 -16.64 -12.36 -6.34
CA LEU A 251 -17.73 -11.61 -6.98
C LEU A 251 -18.52 -12.49 -7.96
N PHE A 252 -17.84 -13.26 -8.81
CA PHE A 252 -18.49 -14.16 -9.77
C PHE A 252 -19.22 -15.33 -9.11
N PHE A 253 -18.81 -15.79 -7.94
CA PHE A 253 -19.45 -16.93 -7.26
C PHE A 253 -20.53 -16.52 -6.25
N LEU A 254 -20.46 -15.32 -5.68
CA LEU A 254 -21.35 -14.87 -4.61
C LEU A 254 -22.45 -13.91 -5.10
N LEU A 255 -22.31 -13.31 -6.28
CA LEU A 255 -23.28 -12.35 -6.84
C LEU A 255 -24.07 -12.88 -8.04
N THR A 256 -23.78 -14.10 -8.51
CA THR A 256 -24.61 -14.85 -9.47
C THR A 256 -25.49 -15.85 -8.75
#